data_AF-A0A4Q1CC57-F1
#
_entry.id   AF-A0A4Q1CC57-F1
#
_cell.length_a   1.000
_cell.length_b   1.000
_cell.length_c   1.000
_cell.angle_alpha   90.00
_cell.angle_beta   90.00
_cell.angle_gamma   90.00
#
_symmetry.space_group_name_H-M   'P 1'
#
loop_
_entity.id
_entity.type
_entity.pdbx_description
1 polymer ?
#
loop_
_entity_poly.entity_id
_entity_poly.type
_entity_poly.pdbx_seq_one_letter_code
_entity_poly.pdbx_strand_id
1 'polypeptide(L)'
;MADQTSRPFPIQLEVEFLDRISEPVRDGKAKSVSAIIRTALERYDFANVIVLKPSQLLISVRLPAAIRQNLRRIARAKHTSVGQLVRAAVEAYLPQLESGAVNQLEIPAVPPVPPTESVLAPAPKRPERKRKPEKKSSRKKPAAKKKPAPKRKVRKGGTR
;
A
#
# COMPACT_ATOMS: atom_id res chain seq x y z
N MET A 1 -17.29 2.47 -39.28
CA MET A 1 -16.85 1.06 -39.18
C MET A 1 -16.28 0.86 -37.78
N ALA A 2 -16.74 -0.14 -37.04
CA ALA A 2 -16.24 -0.38 -35.68
C ALA A 2 -14.94 -1.18 -35.78
N ASP A 3 -13.83 -0.59 -35.31
CA ASP A 3 -12.52 -1.22 -35.32
C ASP A 3 -12.52 -2.42 -34.36
N GLN A 4 -12.74 -3.62 -34.89
CA GLN A 4 -12.83 -4.86 -34.10
C GLN A 4 -11.46 -5.31 -33.53
N THR A 5 -10.42 -4.48 -33.70
CA THR A 5 -9.05 -4.77 -33.28
C THR A 5 -8.67 -4.12 -31.94
N SER A 6 -9.51 -3.24 -31.36
CA SER A 6 -9.18 -2.58 -30.10
C SER A 6 -9.43 -3.50 -28.90
N ARG A 7 -8.38 -3.77 -28.11
CA ARG A 7 -8.50 -4.50 -26.83
C ARG A 7 -9.32 -3.68 -25.83
N PRO A 8 -10.15 -4.31 -24.99
CA PRO A 8 -10.90 -3.61 -23.95
C PRO A 8 -9.95 -2.91 -22.97
N PHE A 9 -10.20 -1.64 -22.68
CA PHE A 9 -9.43 -0.85 -21.72
C PHE A 9 -10.20 -0.78 -20.39
N PRO A 10 -9.76 -1.47 -19.33
CA PRO A 10 -10.45 -1.46 -18.05
C PRO A 10 -10.25 -0.12 -17.34
N ILE A 11 -11.35 0.55 -17.01
CA ILE A 11 -11.37 1.81 -16.27
C ILE A 11 -12.19 1.59 -15.00
N GLN A 12 -11.74 2.17 -13.89
CA GLN A 12 -12.51 2.22 -12.65
C GLN A 12 -13.30 3.53 -12.62
N LEU A 13 -14.62 3.43 -12.43
CA LEU A 13 -15.53 4.56 -12.31
C LEU A 13 -16.38 4.37 -11.04
N GLU A 14 -16.84 5.47 -10.46
CA GLU A 14 -17.76 5.43 -9.33
C GLU A 14 -19.12 4.87 -9.76
N VAL A 15 -19.75 4.08 -8.88
CA VAL A 15 -21.03 3.42 -9.18
C VAL A 15 -22.13 4.46 -9.41
N GLU A 16 -22.16 5.50 -8.59
CA GLU A 16 -23.13 6.61 -8.74
C GLU A 16 -22.97 7.33 -10.09
N PHE A 17 -21.74 7.43 -10.60
CA PHE A 17 -21.47 8.01 -11.90
C PHE A 17 -21.95 7.08 -13.03
N LEU A 18 -21.76 5.77 -12.87
CA LEU A 18 -22.26 4.77 -13.82
C LEU A 18 -23.80 4.82 -13.96
N ASP A 19 -24.50 5.03 -12.85
CA ASP A 19 -25.96 5.14 -12.87
C ASP A 19 -26.42 6.37 -13.66
N ARG A 20 -25.78 7.53 -13.44
CA ARG A 20 -26.08 8.77 -14.18
C ARG A 20 -25.84 8.66 -15.69
N ILE A 21 -24.80 7.95 -16.12
CA ILE A 21 -24.55 7.74 -17.56
C ILE A 21 -25.46 6.66 -18.16
N SER A 22 -26.08 5.82 -17.33
CA SER A 22 -27.05 4.81 -17.78
C SER A 22 -28.43 5.41 -18.07
N GLU A 23 -28.80 6.51 -17.40
CA GLU A 23 -30.07 7.21 -17.60
C GLU A 23 -30.28 7.64 -19.08
N PRO A 24 -29.33 8.37 -19.74
CA PRO A 24 -29.47 8.69 -21.17
C PRO A 24 -29.53 7.49 -22.12
N VAL A 25 -29.01 6.32 -21.70
CA VAL A 25 -29.11 5.08 -22.49
C VAL A 25 -30.52 4.51 -22.39
N ARG A 26 -31.13 4.55 -21.19
CA ARG A 26 -32.52 4.15 -20.97
C ARG A 26 -33.50 5.07 -21.69
N ASP A 27 -33.21 6.37 -21.72
CA ASP A 27 -33.98 7.37 -22.45
C ASP A 27 -33.86 7.26 -23.98
N GLY A 28 -33.03 6.35 -24.50
CA GLY A 28 -32.79 6.20 -25.94
C GLY A 28 -31.96 7.32 -26.58
N LYS A 29 -31.44 8.28 -25.79
CA LYS A 29 -30.59 9.38 -26.27
C LYS A 29 -29.20 8.90 -26.70
N ALA A 30 -28.76 7.74 -26.21
CA ALA A 30 -27.48 7.13 -26.56
C ALA A 30 -27.60 5.62 -26.78
N LYS A 31 -26.76 5.09 -27.68
CA LYS A 31 -26.76 3.66 -28.06
C LYS A 31 -26.24 2.72 -26.96
N SER A 32 -25.29 3.18 -26.15
CA SER A 32 -24.69 2.41 -25.05
C SER A 32 -23.82 3.33 -24.18
N VAL A 33 -23.52 2.87 -22.95
CA VAL A 33 -22.58 3.54 -22.04
C VAL A 33 -21.21 3.73 -22.71
N SER A 34 -20.70 2.70 -23.40
CA SER A 34 -19.43 2.79 -24.13
C SER A 34 -19.45 3.80 -25.27
N ALA A 35 -20.60 4.02 -25.92
CA ALA A 35 -20.74 5.06 -26.94
C ALA A 35 -20.71 6.48 -26.34
N ILE A 36 -21.34 6.67 -25.17
CA ILE A 36 -21.26 7.93 -24.42
C ILE A 36 -19.82 8.23 -24.05
N ILE A 37 -19.11 7.27 -23.44
CA ILE A 37 -17.72 7.45 -23.01
C ILE A 37 -16.82 7.80 -24.20
N ARG A 38 -16.95 7.08 -25.33
CA ARG A 38 -16.17 7.40 -26.55
C ARG A 38 -16.45 8.82 -27.05
N THR A 39 -17.72 9.21 -27.16
CA THR A 39 -18.11 10.54 -27.64
C THR A 39 -17.64 11.65 -26.70
N ALA A 40 -17.68 11.40 -25.38
CA ALA A 40 -17.18 12.34 -24.38
C ALA A 40 -15.67 12.54 -24.52
N LEU A 41 -14.90 11.45 -24.65
CA LEU A 41 -13.45 11.52 -24.81
C LEU A 41 -13.02 12.16 -26.15
N GLU A 42 -13.81 12.01 -27.21
CA GLU A 42 -13.55 12.67 -28.51
C GLU A 42 -13.76 14.19 -28.47
N ARG A 43 -14.73 14.66 -27.67
CA ARG A 43 -15.09 16.09 -27.61
C ARG A 43 -14.40 16.87 -26.50
N TYR A 44 -13.89 16.18 -25.50
CA TYR A 44 -13.33 16.81 -24.32
C TYR A 44 -11.91 17.31 -24.58
N ASP A 45 -11.67 18.60 -24.30
CA ASP A 45 -10.35 19.20 -24.39
C ASP A 45 -9.53 18.87 -23.13
N PHE A 46 -8.52 18.01 -23.29
CA PHE A 46 -7.62 17.62 -22.21
C PHE A 46 -6.57 18.68 -21.87
N ALA A 47 -6.40 19.72 -22.68
CA ALA A 47 -5.35 20.73 -22.48
C ALA A 47 -5.58 21.56 -21.21
N ASN A 48 -6.84 21.74 -20.81
CA ASN A 48 -7.23 22.58 -19.67
C ASN A 48 -7.69 21.79 -18.44
N VAL A 49 -7.29 20.52 -18.33
CA VAL A 49 -7.74 19.66 -17.23
C VAL A 49 -6.95 19.94 -15.96
N ILE A 50 -7.65 20.46 -14.96
CA ILE A 50 -7.12 20.58 -13.60
C ILE A 50 -7.28 19.22 -12.92
N VAL A 51 -6.22 18.40 -12.94
CA VAL A 51 -6.18 17.18 -12.14
C VAL A 51 -5.81 17.55 -10.70
N LEU A 52 -6.80 17.64 -9.81
CA LEU A 52 -6.56 17.80 -8.37
C LEU A 52 -5.94 16.51 -7.83
N LYS A 53 -4.61 16.45 -7.79
CA LYS A 53 -3.90 15.42 -7.03
C LYS A 53 -3.70 15.96 -5.61
N PRO A 54 -4.36 15.41 -4.58
CA PRO A 54 -4.05 15.80 -3.21
C PRO A 54 -2.57 15.50 -2.96
N SER A 55 -1.82 16.49 -2.48
CA SER A 55 -0.40 16.33 -2.14
C SER A 55 -0.27 15.29 -1.03
N GLN A 56 0.34 14.15 -1.32
CA GLN A 56 0.58 13.08 -0.34
C GLN A 56 2.02 13.17 0.15
N LEU A 57 2.20 13.23 1.47
CA LEU A 57 3.52 13.13 2.11
C LEU A 57 3.71 11.75 2.73
N LEU A 58 4.92 11.22 2.62
CA LEU A 58 5.29 9.97 3.26
C LEU A 58 5.78 10.24 4.69
N ILE A 59 5.05 9.74 5.67
CA ILE A 59 5.39 9.84 7.08
C ILE A 59 5.76 8.46 7.60
N SER A 60 6.94 8.33 8.22
CA SER A 60 7.40 7.07 8.81
C SER A 60 7.16 7.07 10.31
N VAL A 61 6.13 6.35 10.75
CA VAL A 61 5.80 6.19 12.19
C VAL A 61 6.33 4.85 12.71
N ARG A 62 7.01 4.87 13.86
CA ARG A 62 7.48 3.66 14.53
C ARG A 62 6.31 2.98 15.25
N LEU A 63 5.66 2.03 14.57
CA LEU A 63 4.60 1.22 15.15
C LEU A 63 5.12 -0.12 15.67
N PRO A 64 4.65 -0.63 16.84
CA PRO A 64 4.89 -1.99 17.28
C PRO A 64 4.52 -3.04 16.23
N ALA A 65 5.21 -4.19 16.24
CA ALA A 65 5.01 -5.24 15.24
C ALA A 65 3.58 -5.81 15.22
N ALA A 66 2.97 -5.97 16.40
CA ALA A 66 1.60 -6.45 16.55
C ALA A 66 0.58 -5.53 15.83
N ILE A 67 0.72 -4.21 16.00
CA ILE A 67 -0.17 -3.22 15.37
C ILE A 67 -0.02 -3.26 13.84
N ARG A 68 1.21 -3.33 13.33
CA ARG A 68 1.45 -3.43 11.88
C ARG A 68 0.83 -4.68 11.27
N GLN A 69 0.90 -5.83 11.96
CA GLN A 69 0.29 -7.08 11.50
C GLN A 69 -1.23 -6.98 11.48
N ASN A 70 -1.83 -6.42 12.54
CA ASN A 70 -3.28 -6.26 12.62
C ASN A 70 -3.80 -5.31 11.52
N LEU A 71 -3.16 -4.17 11.31
CA LEU A 71 -3.51 -3.24 10.23
C LEU A 71 -3.47 -3.91 8.85
N ARG A 72 -2.44 -4.73 8.57
CA ARG A 72 -2.35 -5.47 7.30
C ARG A 72 -3.47 -6.52 7.16
N ARG A 73 -3.84 -7.20 8.25
CA ARG A 73 -4.93 -8.19 8.25
C ARG A 73 -6.27 -7.51 7.96
N ILE A 74 -6.57 -6.42 8.66
CA ILE A 74 -7.81 -5.65 8.49
C ILE A 74 -7.89 -5.05 7.08
N ALA A 75 -6.78 -4.48 6.58
CA ALA A 75 -6.71 -3.91 5.23
C ALA A 75 -7.11 -4.93 4.15
N ARG A 76 -6.61 -6.17 4.27
CA ARG A 76 -6.97 -7.26 3.36
C ARG A 76 -8.44 -7.67 3.49
N ALA A 77 -8.93 -7.81 4.73
CA ALA A 77 -10.32 -8.21 4.98
C ALA A 77 -11.34 -7.17 4.49
N LYS A 78 -11.02 -5.89 4.59
CA LYS A 78 -11.88 -4.77 4.19
C LYS A 78 -11.57 -4.22 2.79
N HIS A 79 -10.71 -4.90 2.02
CA HIS A 79 -10.28 -4.48 0.68
C HIS A 79 -9.86 -3.00 0.60
N THR A 80 -9.15 -2.51 1.62
CA THR A 80 -8.73 -1.12 1.73
C THR A 80 -7.22 -1.01 1.96
N SER A 81 -6.66 0.19 1.80
CA SER A 81 -5.23 0.41 2.05
C SER A 81 -4.96 0.63 3.55
N VAL A 82 -3.76 0.27 3.99
CA VAL A 82 -3.32 0.56 5.37
C VAL A 82 -3.34 2.07 5.64
N GLY A 83 -2.99 2.89 4.64
CA GLY A 83 -3.03 4.35 4.75
C GLY A 83 -4.45 4.88 4.98
N GLN A 84 -5.45 4.29 4.31
CA GLN A 84 -6.84 4.67 4.51
C GLN A 84 -7.34 4.33 5.91
N LEU A 85 -6.92 3.18 6.46
CA LEU A 85 -7.24 2.80 7.85
C LEU A 85 -6.60 3.76 8.85
N VAL A 86 -5.34 4.13 8.64
CA VAL A 86 -4.63 5.07 9.51
C VAL A 86 -5.29 6.45 9.43
N ARG A 87 -5.65 6.92 8.22
CA ARG A 87 -6.38 8.18 8.05
C ARG A 87 -7.68 8.18 8.84
N ALA A 88 -8.53 7.18 8.65
CA ALA A 88 -9.81 7.09 9.35
C ALA A 88 -9.64 7.03 10.89
N ALA A 89 -8.63 6.31 11.38
CA ALA A 89 -8.35 6.23 12.81
C ALA A 89 -7.90 7.58 13.40
N VAL A 90 -7.08 8.33 12.66
CA VAL A 90 -6.62 9.66 13.09
C VAL A 90 -7.77 10.67 13.02
N GLU A 91 -8.56 10.68 11.95
CA GLU A 91 -9.75 11.55 11.81
C GLU A 91 -10.75 11.34 12.94
N ALA A 92 -10.93 10.09 13.42
CA ALA A 92 -11.77 9.80 14.57
C ALA A 92 -11.18 10.26 15.91
N TYR A 93 -9.85 10.35 16.01
CA TYR A 93 -9.14 10.72 17.24
C TYR A 93 -8.95 12.23 17.41
N LEU A 94 -8.80 12.98 16.31
CA LEU A 94 -8.57 14.44 16.35
C LEU A 94 -9.62 15.22 17.19
N PRO A 95 -10.94 14.97 17.06
CA PRO A 95 -11.94 15.68 17.86
C PRO A 95 -11.80 15.43 19.37
N GLN A 96 -11.29 14.27 19.77
CA GLN A 96 -11.08 13.91 21.18
C GLN A 96 -9.92 14.70 21.80
N LEU A 97 -8.91 15.03 21.00
CA LEU A 97 -7.78 15.88 21.40
C LEU A 97 -8.22 17.33 21.58
N GLU A 98 -9.00 17.86 20.63
CA GLU A 98 -9.49 19.24 20.64
C GLU A 98 -10.46 19.51 21.81
N SER A 99 -11.22 18.49 22.21
CA SER A 99 -12.16 18.56 23.33
C SER A 99 -11.51 18.47 24.72
N GLY A 100 -10.17 18.36 24.80
CA GLY A 100 -9.44 18.27 26.07
C GLY A 100 -9.68 17.00 26.89
N ALA A 101 -10.35 15.99 26.31
CA ALA A 101 -10.80 14.78 27.00
C ALA A 101 -9.72 13.69 27.16
N VAL A 102 -8.45 13.99 26.89
CA VAL A 102 -7.35 13.01 26.92
C VAL A 102 -6.78 12.70 28.31
N ASN A 103 -7.28 13.34 29.37
CA ASN A 103 -6.83 13.06 30.74
C ASN A 103 -7.58 11.91 31.44
N GLN A 104 -8.41 11.12 30.76
CA GLN A 104 -9.24 10.10 31.43
C GLN A 104 -9.35 8.73 30.73
N LEU A 105 -8.33 8.34 29.97
CA LEU A 105 -8.10 6.92 29.70
C LEU A 105 -6.81 6.48 30.42
N GLU A 106 -6.85 6.62 31.75
CA GLU A 106 -6.00 5.84 32.62
C GLU A 106 -6.22 4.36 32.30
N ILE A 107 -5.14 3.74 31.84
CA ILE A 107 -4.95 2.30 31.88
C ILE A 107 -5.34 1.86 33.30
N PRO A 108 -6.31 0.95 33.51
CA PRO A 108 -6.55 0.45 34.86
C PRO A 108 -5.27 -0.23 35.33
N ALA A 109 -4.58 0.45 36.25
CA ALA A 109 -3.42 -0.05 36.92
C ALA A 109 -3.82 -1.35 37.61
N VAL A 110 -3.16 -2.44 37.22
CA VAL A 110 -3.16 -3.68 37.99
C VAL A 110 -2.72 -3.30 39.41
N PRO A 111 -3.51 -3.61 40.46
CA PRO A 111 -3.15 -3.22 41.82
C PRO A 111 -1.82 -3.90 42.22
N PRO A 112 -0.92 -3.18 42.91
CA PRO A 112 0.31 -3.79 43.41
C PRO A 112 -0.04 -4.77 44.53
N VAL A 113 0.22 -6.05 44.30
CA VAL A 113 0.22 -7.07 45.36
C VAL A 113 1.35 -6.74 46.35
N PRO A 114 1.06 -6.63 47.66
CA PRO A 114 2.06 -6.33 48.68
C PRO A 114 3.06 -7.50 48.86
N PRO A 115 4.28 -7.22 49.36
CA PRO A 115 5.34 -8.21 49.47
C PRO A 115 5.11 -9.08 50.71
N THR A 116 4.91 -10.38 50.51
CA THR A 116 5.12 -11.38 51.57
C THR A 116 6.48 -12.03 51.37
N GLU A 117 7.43 -11.51 52.13
CA GLU A 117 8.60 -12.22 52.61
C GLU A 117 8.15 -13.55 53.25
N SER A 118 8.78 -14.67 52.88
CA SER A 118 9.49 -15.56 53.80
C SER A 118 9.57 -17.03 53.33
N VAL A 119 10.77 -17.60 53.55
CA VAL A 119 11.10 -19.02 53.76
C VAL A 119 11.33 -19.96 52.53
N LEU A 120 12.62 -20.09 52.19
CA LEU A 120 13.41 -21.33 52.22
C LEU A 120 12.91 -22.56 51.43
N ALA A 121 13.55 -22.87 50.29
CA ALA A 121 13.98 -24.23 49.90
C ALA A 121 14.87 -24.22 48.63
N PRO A 122 15.84 -25.14 48.50
CA PRO A 122 17.00 -25.00 47.61
C PRO A 122 16.74 -25.45 46.16
N ALA A 123 17.58 -24.93 45.27
CA ALA A 123 17.58 -25.15 43.83
C ALA A 123 17.68 -26.63 43.40
N PRO A 124 16.89 -27.07 42.39
CA PRO A 124 17.26 -28.22 41.57
C PRO A 124 18.07 -27.79 40.33
N LYS A 125 19.26 -28.38 40.22
CA LYS A 125 20.23 -28.23 39.12
C LYS A 125 19.77 -28.93 37.84
N ARG A 126 19.81 -28.20 36.71
CA ARG A 126 20.17 -28.61 35.31
C ARG A 126 19.27 -29.67 34.59
N PRO A 127 19.19 -29.68 33.24
CA PRO A 127 20.35 -29.75 32.36
C PRO A 127 20.37 -28.79 31.15
N GLU A 128 21.59 -28.40 30.81
CA GLU A 128 21.97 -27.73 29.56
C GLU A 128 21.54 -28.56 28.34
N ARG A 129 20.67 -27.99 27.51
CA ARG A 129 20.50 -28.48 26.14
C ARG A 129 21.66 -28.02 25.28
N LYS A 130 22.51 -29.00 24.99
CA LYS A 130 23.65 -29.02 24.08
C LYS A 130 23.42 -28.18 22.81
N ARG A 131 24.26 -27.16 22.65
CA ARG A 131 24.62 -26.54 21.37
C ARG A 131 25.33 -27.57 20.50
N LYS A 132 24.91 -27.73 19.23
CA LYS A 132 25.70 -28.23 18.08
C LYS A 132 25.02 -27.73 16.79
N PRO A 133 25.74 -27.58 15.66
CA PRO A 133 26.81 -26.61 15.45
C PRO A 133 26.52 -25.69 14.24
N GLU A 134 27.30 -24.62 14.14
CA GLU A 134 27.38 -23.75 12.96
C GLU A 134 27.55 -24.55 11.66
N LYS A 135 26.73 -24.26 10.65
CA LYS A 135 27.16 -24.35 9.25
C LYS A 135 27.54 -22.96 8.77
N LYS A 136 28.86 -22.74 8.76
CA LYS A 136 29.56 -21.69 8.03
C LYS A 136 29.15 -21.67 6.56
N SER A 137 29.19 -20.45 6.02
CA SER A 137 29.68 -20.15 4.67
C SER A 137 28.75 -20.45 3.49
N SER A 138 28.08 -19.39 3.00
CA SER A 138 28.55 -18.79 1.74
C SER A 138 28.07 -17.34 1.61
N ARG A 139 29.02 -16.48 1.93
CA ARG A 139 29.13 -15.08 1.53
C ARG A 139 29.08 -15.00 0.00
N LYS A 140 28.07 -14.35 -0.59
CA LYS A 140 28.20 -13.70 -1.91
C LYS A 140 27.75 -12.25 -1.79
N LYS A 141 28.72 -11.39 -1.43
CA LYS A 141 28.69 -9.95 -1.72
C LYS A 141 29.16 -9.73 -3.18
N PRO A 142 28.95 -8.53 -3.75
CA PRO A 142 28.53 -8.32 -5.13
C PRO A 142 29.70 -8.28 -6.11
N ALA A 143 29.45 -8.69 -7.36
CA ALA A 143 30.39 -8.46 -8.45
C ALA A 143 29.95 -7.26 -9.29
N ALA A 144 30.57 -6.12 -9.02
CA ALA A 144 30.70 -5.04 -9.98
C ALA A 144 31.76 -5.40 -11.03
N LYS A 145 31.63 -4.76 -12.20
CA LYS A 145 32.62 -4.59 -13.29
C LYS A 145 32.65 -5.71 -14.36
N LYS A 146 32.17 -5.39 -15.56
CA LYS A 146 32.99 -4.87 -16.68
C LYS A 146 32.15 -4.75 -17.96
N LYS A 147 32.04 -3.53 -18.50
CA LYS A 147 31.85 -3.32 -19.95
C LYS A 147 33.01 -3.99 -20.69
N PRO A 148 32.78 -4.47 -21.91
CA PRO A 148 33.61 -3.98 -23.00
C PRO A 148 32.76 -3.51 -24.18
N ALA A 149 33.11 -2.35 -24.70
CA ALA A 149 32.74 -1.90 -26.03
C ALA A 149 33.46 -2.75 -27.09
N PRO A 150 32.89 -2.90 -28.30
CA PRO A 150 33.68 -3.03 -29.49
C PRO A 150 33.74 -1.69 -30.23
N LYS A 151 34.91 -1.04 -30.18
CA LYS A 151 35.31 -0.03 -31.17
C LYS A 151 35.78 -0.74 -32.44
N ARG A 152 35.29 -0.24 -33.59
CA ARG A 152 35.88 -0.24 -34.94
C ARG A 152 36.22 -1.58 -35.62
N LYS A 153 35.63 -1.78 -36.81
CA LYS A 153 36.44 -1.90 -38.04
C LYS A 153 35.74 -1.27 -39.24
N VAL A 154 36.42 -0.28 -39.77
CA VAL A 154 36.22 0.34 -41.08
C VAL A 154 36.42 -0.74 -42.16
N ARG A 155 35.50 -0.84 -43.13
CA ARG A 155 35.86 -1.21 -44.50
C ARG A 155 35.33 -0.14 -45.44
N LYS A 156 36.26 0.72 -45.87
CA LYS A 156 36.23 1.41 -47.16
C LYS A 156 36.45 0.37 -48.27
N GLY A 157 35.85 0.63 -49.43
CA GLY A 157 35.93 -0.16 -50.66
C GLY A 157 34.51 -0.53 -51.10
N GLY A 158 33.85 0.14 -52.03
CA GLY A 158 34.35 0.94 -53.14
C GLY A 158 34.82 0.02 -54.26
N THR A 159 33.91 -0.32 -55.18
CA THR A 159 34.09 -0.27 -56.65
C THR A 159 32.89 -0.89 -57.37
N ARG A 160 32.35 -0.10 -58.30
CA ARG A 160 31.75 -0.42 -59.61
C ARG A 160 30.54 -1.34 -59.67
#